data_AF-A0A1J3DT11-F1
#
_entry.id   AF-A0A1J3DT11-F1
#
_cell.length_a   1.000
_cell.length_b   1.000
_cell.length_c   1.000
_cell.angle_alpha   90.00
_cell.angle_beta   90.00
_cell.angle_gamma   90.00
#
_symmetry.space_group_name_H-M   'P 1'
#
loop_
_entity.id
_entity.type
_entity.pdbx_description
1 polymer ?
#
loop_
_entity_poly.entity_id
_entity_poly.type
_entity_poly.pdbx_seq_one_letter_code
_entity_poly.pdbx_strand_id
1 'polypeptide(L)'
;RVSGIRSMATVSQAIEDDTWSLPRGRHPLLILLRNCLPSVPSGSLDSAQDTFLWRNTMDLPPGKFSAVKTWNSLHPHPPTVTWHNTVWFKDHIPKHAF
;
A
#
# COMPACT_ATOMS: atom_id res chain seq x y z
N ARG A 1 -29.99 0.64 -2.60
CA ARG A 1 -28.53 0.44 -2.81
C ARG A 1 -28.11 1.37 -3.95
N VAL A 2 -27.24 2.36 -3.71
CA VAL A 2 -27.02 3.47 -4.66
C VAL A 2 -26.13 3.09 -5.84
N SER A 3 -25.12 2.24 -5.63
CA SER A 3 -24.12 1.86 -6.63
C SER A 3 -24.51 0.70 -7.56
N GLY A 4 -25.65 0.04 -7.37
CA GLY A 4 -26.03 -1.15 -8.15
C GLY A 4 -25.21 -2.42 -7.87
N ILE A 5 -24.03 -2.31 -7.27
CA ILE A 5 -23.10 -3.42 -6.99
C ILE A 5 -23.40 -4.06 -5.63
N ARG A 6 -23.31 -5.39 -5.55
CA ARG A 6 -23.48 -6.15 -4.28
C ARG A 6 -22.28 -5.89 -3.35
N SER A 7 -22.48 -5.92 -2.03
CA SER A 7 -21.41 -5.58 -1.06
C SER A 7 -20.23 -6.53 -1.12
N MET A 8 -20.50 -7.79 -1.49
CA MET A 8 -19.51 -8.86 -1.57
C MET A 8 -19.18 -9.21 -3.02
N ALA A 9 -19.53 -8.33 -3.97
CA ALA A 9 -19.14 -8.54 -5.36
C ALA A 9 -17.62 -8.37 -5.50
N THR A 10 -17.00 -9.24 -6.30
CA THR A 10 -15.61 -9.06 -6.71
C THR A 10 -15.49 -7.89 -7.70
N VAL A 11 -14.27 -7.42 -7.92
CA VAL A 11 -14.01 -6.39 -8.95
C VAL A 11 -14.41 -6.90 -10.34
N SER A 12 -14.15 -8.17 -10.65
CA SER A 12 -14.56 -8.80 -11.90
C SER A 12 -16.09 -8.81 -12.09
N GLN A 13 -16.85 -9.03 -11.01
CA GLN A 13 -18.32 -8.98 -11.05
C GLN A 13 -18.89 -7.56 -11.15
N ALA A 14 -18.07 -6.53 -10.93
CA ALA A 14 -18.45 -5.12 -11.05
C ALA A 14 -18.07 -4.51 -12.41
N ILE A 15 -17.56 -5.33 -13.33
CA ILE A 15 -17.15 -4.93 -14.68
C ILE A 15 -18.00 -5.70 -15.69
N GLU A 16 -18.53 -4.99 -16.67
CA GLU A 16 -19.31 -5.52 -17.79
C GLU A 16 -18.82 -4.84 -19.08
N ASP A 17 -18.49 -5.63 -20.11
CA ASP A 17 -17.99 -5.13 -21.41
C ASP A 17 -16.83 -4.12 -21.30
N ASP A 18 -15.83 -4.42 -20.46
CA ASP A 18 -14.67 -3.54 -20.21
C ASP A 18 -15.05 -2.17 -19.59
N THR A 19 -16.22 -2.08 -18.95
CA THR A 19 -16.71 -0.88 -18.27
C THR A 19 -17.24 -1.18 -16.87
N TRP A 20 -17.16 -0.21 -15.97
CA TRP A 20 -17.72 -0.34 -14.62
C TRP A 20 -19.26 -0.40 -14.67
N SER A 21 -19.86 -1.44 -14.10
CA SER A 21 -21.32 -1.67 -14.07
C SER A 21 -22.03 -0.74 -13.05
N LEU A 22 -22.01 0.58 -13.30
CA LEU A 22 -22.60 1.59 -12.43
C LEU A 22 -23.98 2.05 -12.94
N PRO A 23 -24.98 2.21 -12.06
CA PRO A 23 -26.27 2.77 -12.42
C PRO A 23 -26.14 4.15 -13.05
N ARG A 24 -27.02 4.44 -14.01
CA ARG A 24 -27.17 5.79 -14.55
C ARG A 24 -27.85 6.68 -13.51
N GLY A 25 -27.42 7.93 -13.39
CA GLY A 25 -27.97 8.87 -12.42
C GLY A 25 -26.98 9.91 -11.94
N ARG A 26 -27.51 10.96 -11.28
CA ARG A 26 -26.77 12.11 -10.75
C ARG A 26 -26.67 12.11 -9.22
N HIS A 27 -26.93 10.97 -8.58
CA HIS A 27 -26.73 10.85 -7.14
C HIS A 27 -25.28 11.21 -6.80
N PRO A 28 -25.00 12.05 -5.79
CA PRO A 28 -23.63 12.50 -5.48
C PRO A 28 -22.62 11.36 -5.34
N LEU A 29 -23.00 10.26 -4.66
CA LEU A 29 -22.16 9.05 -4.56
C LEU A 29 -21.82 8.40 -5.92
N LEU A 30 -22.74 8.40 -6.89
CA LEU A 30 -22.46 7.85 -8.23
C LEU A 30 -21.50 8.75 -9.01
N ILE A 31 -21.59 10.06 -8.83
CA ILE A 31 -20.64 11.02 -9.41
C ILE A 31 -19.26 10.81 -8.80
N LEU A 32 -19.19 10.69 -7.47
CA LEU A 32 -17.94 10.41 -6.76
C LEU A 32 -17.29 9.11 -7.25
N LEU A 33 -18.05 8.02 -7.34
CA LEU A 33 -17.54 6.74 -7.84
C LEU A 33 -16.96 6.87 -9.26
N ARG A 34 -17.67 7.52 -10.18
CA ARG A 34 -17.17 7.73 -11.55
C ARG A 34 -15.90 8.57 -11.60
N ASN A 35 -15.75 9.54 -10.71
CA ASN A 35 -14.57 10.40 -10.64
C ASN A 35 -13.36 9.71 -10.01
N CYS A 36 -13.58 8.74 -9.12
CA CYS A 36 -12.51 8.08 -8.37
C CYS A 36 -12.09 6.74 -8.95
N LEU A 37 -12.94 6.08 -9.74
CA LEU A 37 -12.60 4.78 -10.31
C LEU A 37 -11.56 4.93 -11.44
N PRO A 38 -10.50 4.12 -11.42
CA PRO A 38 -9.54 4.10 -12.50
C PRO A 38 -10.16 3.50 -13.78
N SER A 39 -9.45 3.66 -14.91
CA SER A 39 -9.77 2.90 -16.12
C SER A 39 -9.79 1.41 -15.80
N VAL A 40 -10.74 0.68 -16.39
CA VAL A 40 -10.82 -0.78 -16.23
C VAL A 40 -9.48 -1.39 -16.67
N PRO A 41 -8.90 -2.31 -15.87
CA PRO A 41 -7.65 -2.94 -16.24
C PRO A 41 -7.82 -3.73 -17.54
N SER A 42 -6.98 -3.44 -18.54
CA SER A 42 -6.91 -4.23 -19.77
C SER A 42 -6.26 -5.57 -19.48
N GLY A 43 -7.07 -6.57 -19.15
CA GLY A 43 -6.61 -7.92 -18.85
C GLY A 43 -7.75 -8.82 -18.40
N SER A 44 -7.57 -10.13 -18.57
CA SER A 44 -8.50 -11.13 -18.06
C SER A 44 -8.55 -11.04 -16.53
N LEU A 45 -9.49 -10.26 -16.01
CA LEU A 45 -9.91 -10.35 -14.61
C LEU A 45 -10.55 -11.71 -14.30
N ASP A 46 -10.87 -12.48 -15.34
CA ASP A 46 -11.34 -13.85 -15.21
C ASP A 46 -10.16 -14.82 -15.02
N SER A 47 -10.22 -15.53 -13.90
CA SER A 47 -9.42 -16.70 -13.52
C SER A 47 -8.10 -16.49 -12.77
N ALA A 48 -7.56 -15.27 -12.63
CA ALA A 48 -6.37 -15.06 -11.80
C ALA A 48 -6.76 -14.99 -10.31
N GLN A 49 -6.04 -15.70 -9.44
CA GLN A 49 -6.17 -15.51 -7.99
C GLN A 49 -5.58 -14.15 -7.58
N ASP A 50 -6.25 -13.47 -6.65
CA ASP A 50 -5.73 -12.23 -6.06
C ASP A 50 -4.36 -12.46 -5.42
N THR A 51 -3.41 -11.58 -5.69
CA THR A 51 -2.06 -11.63 -5.10
C THR A 51 -1.81 -10.43 -4.19
N PHE A 52 -1.31 -10.71 -2.98
CA PHE A 52 -0.92 -9.67 -2.04
C PHE A 52 0.48 -9.15 -2.37
N LEU A 53 0.59 -7.83 -2.54
CA LEU A 53 1.87 -7.14 -2.71
C LEU A 53 2.11 -6.17 -1.55
N TRP A 54 3.38 -6.03 -1.17
CA TRP A 54 3.85 -5.21 -0.07
C TRP A 54 4.79 -4.11 -0.56
N ARG A 55 4.59 -2.87 -0.11
CA ARG A 55 5.43 -1.73 -0.48
C ARG A 55 6.01 -1.09 0.78
N ASN A 56 7.35 -1.04 0.87
CA ASN A 56 8.05 -0.46 2.02
C ASN A 56 8.36 1.03 1.86
N THR A 57 8.53 1.50 0.61
CA THR A 57 8.82 2.90 0.28
C THR A 57 8.08 3.28 -1.00
N MET A 58 7.77 4.56 -1.17
CA MET A 58 7.04 5.05 -2.35
C MET A 58 7.86 4.97 -3.64
N ASP A 59 9.19 5.00 -3.51
CA ASP A 59 10.12 5.02 -4.65
C ASP A 59 10.34 3.64 -5.27
N LEU A 60 9.91 2.57 -4.60
CA LEU A 60 10.11 1.20 -5.04
C LEU A 60 8.79 0.55 -5.46
N PRO A 61 8.82 -0.33 -6.48
CA PRO A 61 7.67 -1.12 -6.84
C PRO A 61 7.26 -2.05 -5.68
N PRO A 62 5.96 -2.34 -5.54
CA PRO A 62 5.47 -3.25 -4.52
C PRO A 62 5.94 -4.68 -4.87
N GLY A 63 6.19 -5.50 -3.86
CA GLY A 63 6.75 -6.85 -4.03
C GLY A 63 6.35 -7.80 -2.90
N LYS A 64 7.17 -8.83 -2.66
CA LYS A 64 6.93 -9.77 -1.54
C LYS A 64 7.18 -9.09 -0.19
N PHE A 65 6.40 -9.47 0.81
CA PHE A 65 6.61 -9.05 2.19
C PHE A 65 8.00 -9.44 2.69
N SER A 66 8.62 -8.57 3.49
CA SER A 66 9.88 -8.84 4.17
C SER A 66 9.87 -8.15 5.53
N ALA A 67 9.92 -8.93 6.60
CA ALA A 67 9.92 -8.41 7.97
C ALA A 67 11.06 -7.41 8.21
N VAL A 68 12.26 -7.68 7.69
CA VAL A 68 13.43 -6.79 7.81
C VAL A 68 13.19 -5.45 7.11
N LYS A 69 12.68 -5.47 5.87
CA LYS A 69 12.40 -4.23 5.14
C LYS A 69 11.29 -3.43 5.79
N THR A 70 10.25 -4.10 6.29
CA THR A 70 9.15 -3.47 7.03
C THR A 70 9.66 -2.83 8.32
N TRP A 71 10.47 -3.55 9.10
CA TRP A 71 11.06 -3.02 10.33
C TRP A 71 11.88 -1.76 10.08
N ASN A 72 12.74 -1.77 9.06
CA ASN A 72 13.58 -0.63 8.70
C ASN A 72 12.76 0.57 8.18
N SER A 73 11.63 0.33 7.51
CA SER A 73 10.71 1.39 7.06
C SER A 73 9.95 2.01 8.24
N LEU A 74 9.53 1.20 9.20
CA LEU A 74 8.86 1.66 10.43
C LEU A 74 9.83 2.35 11.42
N HIS A 75 11.10 1.95 11.41
CA HIS A 75 12.14 2.46 12.31
C HIS A 75 13.32 3.01 11.49
N PRO A 76 13.15 4.19 10.85
CA PRO A 76 14.23 4.83 10.12
C PRO A 76 15.41 5.08 11.06
N HIS A 77 16.63 4.80 10.60
CA HIS A 77 17.81 5.03 11.41
C HIS A 77 17.94 6.53 11.71
N PRO A 78 18.24 6.89 12.97
CA PRO A 78 18.55 8.28 13.30
C PRO A 78 19.80 8.72 12.54
N PRO A 79 19.93 10.04 12.26
CA PRO A 79 21.13 10.56 11.63
C PRO A 79 22.36 10.26 12.49
N THR A 80 23.48 9.97 11.84
CA THR A 80 24.75 9.77 12.55
C THR A 80 25.16 11.07 13.24
N VAL A 81 25.26 11.02 14.56
CA VAL A 81 25.69 12.16 15.37
C VAL A 81 27.21 12.21 15.47
N THR A 82 27.84 13.37 15.35
CA THR A 82 29.32 13.50 15.37
C THR A 82 29.96 13.05 16.68
N TRP A 83 29.22 13.15 17.78
CA TRP A 83 29.69 12.83 19.13
C TRP A 83 29.56 11.34 19.50
N HIS A 84 29.06 10.47 18.62
CA HIS A 84 28.84 9.06 18.93
C HIS A 84 30.13 8.36 19.41
N ASN A 85 31.28 8.67 18.81
CA ASN A 85 32.57 8.10 19.20
C ASN A 85 33.06 8.56 20.58
N THR A 86 32.59 9.72 21.05
CA THR A 86 32.92 10.24 22.38
C THR A 86 32.08 9.55 23.45
N VAL A 87 30.79 9.30 23.17
CA VAL A 87 29.86 8.67 24.12
C VAL A 87 30.07 7.16 24.16
N TRP A 88 30.18 6.51 23.00
CA TRP A 88 30.47 5.07 22.87
C TRP A 88 31.94 4.86 22.50
N PHE A 89 32.82 5.42 23.33
CA PHE A 89 34.26 5.26 23.15
C PHE A 89 34.65 3.79 23.21
N LYS A 90 35.35 3.28 22.20
CA LYS A 90 35.62 1.84 22.05
C LYS A 90 36.47 1.27 23.19
N ASP A 91 37.38 2.07 23.72
CA ASP A 91 38.26 1.68 24.82
C ASP A 91 37.75 2.19 26.18
N HIS A 92 36.43 2.43 26.31
CA HIS A 92 35.86 2.85 27.58
C HIS A 92 35.96 1.73 28.63
N ILE A 93 35.99 2.13 29.91
CA ILE A 93 35.92 1.20 31.02
C ILE A 93 34.43 0.86 31.24
N PRO A 94 33.97 -0.40 31.04
CA PRO A 94 32.54 -0.73 31.07
C PRO A 94 31.81 -0.35 32.36
N LYS A 95 32.53 -0.34 33.49
CA LYS A 95 32.01 0.06 34.81
C LYS A 95 31.65 1.54 34.92
N HIS A 96 32.16 2.37 34.00
CA HIS A 96 31.94 3.82 33.94
C HIS A 96 31.30 4.26 32.62
N ALA A 97 30.79 3.31 31.83
CA ALA A 97 29.97 3.62 30.67
C ALA A 97 28.57 4.07 31.12
N PHE A 98 27.94 4.93 30.32
CA PHE A 98 26.54 5.31 30.48
C PHE A 98 25.61 4.11 30.24
#